data_AF-W2QKJ9-F1
#
_entry.id   AF-W2QKJ9-F1
#
_cell.length_a   1.000
_cell.length_b   1.000
_cell.length_c   1.000
_cell.angle_alpha   90.00
_cell.angle_beta   90.00
_cell.angle_gamma   90.00
#
_symmetry.space_group_name_H-M   'P 1'
#
loop_
_entity.id
_entity.type
_entity.pdbx_description
1 polymer ?
#
loop_
_entity_poly.entity_id
_entity_poly.type
_entity_poly.pdbx_seq_one_letter_code
_entity_poly.pdbx_strand_id
1 'polypeptide(L)'
;MKRPGEVVPSDYGVRQRKRLKEAKFPHAIRALPHVVEHIDMLSMSVEDAAVEAAATNQLTWLQILLPLVSDKVKDQAGCDTTDIAAAHGHCEAIKLIYRWGDFEVGCKK
;
A
#
# COMPACT_ATOMS: atom_id res chain seq x y z
N MET A 1 12.63 -33.69 9.30
CA MET A 1 12.23 -33.08 8.02
C MET A 1 12.33 -31.57 8.16
N LYS A 2 13.31 -30.97 7.49
CA LYS A 2 13.65 -29.54 7.58
C LYS A 2 12.83 -28.85 6.47
N ARG A 3 11.90 -27.95 6.82
CA ARG A 3 11.27 -27.06 5.84
C ARG A 3 12.23 -25.89 5.62
N PRO A 4 12.87 -25.75 4.44
CA PRO A 4 13.66 -24.57 4.13
C PRO A 4 12.71 -23.51 3.60
N GLY A 5 12.64 -22.40 4.31
CA GLY A 5 11.70 -21.32 4.05
C GLY A 5 11.57 -20.52 5.32
N GLU A 6 12.67 -19.93 5.75
CA GLU A 6 12.64 -18.82 6.69
C GLU A 6 11.66 -17.80 6.10
N VAL A 7 10.47 -17.72 6.67
CA VAL A 7 9.62 -16.54 6.56
C VAL A 7 10.44 -15.47 7.26
N VAL A 8 11.24 -14.76 6.46
CA VAL A 8 11.90 -13.54 6.89
C VAL A 8 10.79 -12.72 7.54
N PRO A 9 10.87 -12.39 8.84
CA PRO A 9 9.92 -11.48 9.46
C PRO A 9 10.01 -10.21 8.61
N SER A 10 9.00 -10.00 7.77
CA SER A 10 8.98 -8.85 6.90
C SER A 10 8.99 -7.65 7.83
N ASP A 11 10.08 -6.92 7.74
CA ASP A 11 10.44 -5.78 8.55
C ASP A 11 9.51 -4.61 8.15
N TYR A 12 8.21 -4.79 8.43
CA TYR A 12 7.19 -3.75 8.29
C TYR A 12 7.37 -2.66 9.35
N GLY A 13 8.30 -2.88 10.29
CA GLY A 13 8.85 -1.86 11.15
C GLY A 13 9.66 -0.87 10.32
N VAL A 14 8.98 0.14 9.80
CA VAL A 14 9.61 1.34 9.26
C VAL A 14 10.36 1.05 7.95
N ARG A 15 9.63 0.95 6.83
CA ARG A 15 10.16 1.52 5.58
C ARG A 15 10.42 2.99 5.89
N GLN A 16 11.64 3.28 6.37
CA GLN A 16 12.14 4.62 6.63
C GLN A 16 11.85 5.40 5.36
N ARG A 17 10.82 6.25 5.44
CA ARG A 17 10.28 7.16 4.42
C ARG A 17 11.38 8.12 3.97
N LYS A 18 12.30 7.56 3.21
CA LYS A 18 13.53 8.18 2.77
C LYS A 18 13.56 8.16 1.24
N ARG A 19 12.38 8.23 0.59
CA ARG A 19 12.25 8.32 -0.87
C ARG A 19 12.55 9.73 -1.35
N LEU A 20 12.21 10.73 -0.53
CA LEU A 20 12.58 12.13 -0.76
C LEU A 20 13.99 12.54 -0.31
N LYS A 21 14.88 11.58 0.03
CA LYS A 21 16.26 11.87 0.48
C LYS A 21 17.03 12.79 -0.46
N GLU A 22 16.78 12.66 -1.76
CA GLU A 22 17.51 13.37 -2.82
C GLU A 22 16.71 14.57 -3.38
N ALA A 23 15.44 14.73 -2.98
CA ALA A 23 14.59 15.82 -3.44
C ALA A 23 14.99 17.14 -2.78
N LYS A 24 15.37 18.13 -3.60
CA LYS A 24 15.75 19.47 -3.12
C LYS A 24 14.51 20.35 -3.02
N PHE A 25 13.85 20.33 -1.87
CA PHE A 25 12.76 21.26 -1.58
C PHE A 25 13.29 22.65 -1.18
N PRO A 26 12.58 23.75 -1.54
CA PRO A 26 12.81 25.07 -0.99
C PRO A 26 12.78 25.08 0.54
N HIS A 27 13.54 25.99 1.16
CA HIS A 27 13.70 26.04 2.62
C HIS A 27 12.36 26.12 3.37
N ALA A 28 11.39 26.86 2.81
CA ALA A 28 10.04 26.99 3.36
C ALA A 28 9.28 25.66 3.43
N ILE A 29 9.40 24.80 2.41
CA ILE A 29 8.72 23.49 2.38
C ILE A 29 9.45 22.50 3.30
N ARG A 30 10.79 22.54 3.31
CA ARG A 30 11.60 21.67 4.20
C ARG A 30 11.38 21.95 5.69
N ALA A 31 11.02 23.18 6.05
CA ALA A 31 10.68 23.56 7.42
C ALA A 31 9.33 23.00 7.90
N LEU A 32 8.51 22.43 6.99
CA LEU A 32 7.18 21.89 7.29
C LEU A 32 7.21 20.36 7.18
N PRO A 33 7.55 19.63 8.26
CA PRO A 33 7.72 18.18 8.21
C PRO A 33 6.45 17.43 7.82
N HIS A 34 5.28 17.90 8.25
CA HIS A 34 3.98 17.32 7.87
C HIS A 34 3.68 17.44 6.37
N VAL A 35 4.17 18.50 5.70
CA VAL A 35 4.02 18.68 4.25
C VAL A 35 4.96 17.73 3.51
N VAL A 36 6.21 17.62 3.95
CA VAL A 36 7.17 16.69 3.35
C VAL A 36 6.69 15.24 3.48
N GLU A 37 6.08 14.88 4.61
CA GLU A 37 5.46 13.57 4.82
C GLU A 37 4.30 13.31 3.86
N HIS A 38 3.43 14.30 3.62
CA HIS A 38 2.37 14.18 2.62
C HIS A 38 2.94 14.06 1.19
N ILE A 39 4.00 14.80 0.86
CA ILE A 39 4.63 14.69 -0.46
C ILE A 39 5.26 13.30 -0.65
N ASP A 40 5.88 12.74 0.38
CA ASP A 40 6.46 11.38 0.33
C ASP A 40 5.35 10.34 0.13
N MET A 41 4.24 10.49 0.87
CA MET A 41 3.04 9.66 0.75
C MET A 41 2.39 9.76 -0.65
N LEU A 42 2.30 10.95 -1.22
CA LEU A 42 1.74 11.16 -2.56
C LEU A 42 2.71 10.79 -3.70
N SER A 43 4.01 10.63 -3.40
CA SER A 43 5.03 10.17 -4.36
C SER A 43 5.23 8.65 -4.34
N MET A 44 4.42 7.91 -3.58
CA MET A 44 4.49 6.45 -3.55
C MET A 44 4.06 5.82 -4.88
N SER A 45 4.54 4.61 -5.16
CA SER A 45 3.94 3.81 -6.24
C SER A 45 2.50 3.47 -5.87
N VAL A 46 1.67 3.17 -6.88
CA VAL A 46 0.24 2.93 -6.68
C VAL A 46 0.00 1.77 -5.71
N GLU A 47 0.85 0.76 -5.73
CA GLU A 47 0.78 -0.42 -4.86
C GLU A 47 1.05 -0.03 -3.40
N ASP A 48 2.13 0.69 -3.14
CA ASP A 48 2.46 1.17 -1.80
C ASP A 48 1.40 2.13 -1.26
N ALA A 49 0.84 2.98 -2.13
CA ALA A 49 -0.27 3.87 -1.78
C ALA A 49 -1.53 3.07 -1.40
N ALA A 50 -1.82 1.97 -2.09
CA ALA A 50 -2.95 1.10 -1.75
C ALA A 50 -2.74 0.43 -0.38
N VAL A 51 -1.52 -0.01 -0.08
CA VAL A 51 -1.17 -0.60 1.23
C VAL A 51 -1.36 0.43 2.35
N GLU A 52 -0.87 1.65 2.19
CA GLU A 52 -1.03 2.72 3.19
C GLU A 52 -2.51 3.12 3.36
N ALA A 53 -3.27 3.20 2.26
CA ALA A 53 -4.71 3.47 2.31
C ALA A 53 -5.47 2.37 3.04
N ALA A 54 -5.07 1.10 2.87
CA ALA A 54 -5.64 -0.03 3.59
C ALA A 54 -5.28 0.00 5.09
N ALA A 55 -4.04 0.36 5.43
CA ALA A 55 -3.58 0.50 6.82
C ALA A 55 -4.26 1.66 7.58
N THR A 56 -4.67 2.71 6.87
CA THR A 56 -5.34 3.89 7.44
C THR A 56 -6.86 3.88 7.26
N ASN A 57 -7.41 2.78 6.71
CA ASN A 57 -8.84 2.61 6.40
C ASN A 57 -9.42 3.72 5.50
N GLN A 58 -8.62 4.29 4.60
CA GLN A 58 -9.06 5.30 3.64
C GLN A 58 -9.80 4.67 2.45
N LEU A 59 -11.03 4.20 2.69
CA LEU A 59 -11.80 3.40 1.74
C LEU A 59 -12.01 4.10 0.39
N THR A 60 -12.29 5.41 0.38
CA THR A 60 -12.46 6.19 -0.85
C THR A 60 -11.17 6.21 -1.67
N TRP A 61 -10.03 6.34 -0.99
CA TRP A 61 -8.74 6.37 -1.66
C TRP A 61 -8.34 5.00 -2.19
N LEU A 62 -8.61 3.95 -1.41
CA LEU A 62 -8.42 2.57 -1.82
C LEU A 62 -9.25 2.21 -3.07
N GLN A 63 -10.50 2.67 -3.18
CA GLN A 63 -11.32 2.48 -4.38
C GLN A 63 -10.73 3.11 -5.65
N ILE A 64 -10.02 4.23 -5.51
CA ILE A 64 -9.38 4.91 -6.64
C ILE A 64 -8.07 4.21 -7.01
N LEU A 65 -7.33 3.72 -6.02
CA LEU A 65 -6.01 3.12 -6.22
C LEU A 65 -6.05 1.69 -6.76
N LEU A 66 -6.97 0.85 -6.27
CA LEU A 66 -7.03 -0.56 -6.66
C LEU A 66 -7.15 -0.78 -8.18
N PRO A 67 -7.98 -0.05 -8.95
CA PRO A 67 -8.02 -0.17 -10.40
C PRO A 67 -6.74 0.28 -11.13
N LEU A 68 -5.88 1.04 -10.47
CA LEU A 68 -4.64 1.57 -11.05
C LEU A 68 -3.44 0.65 -10.79
N VAL A 69 -3.58 -0.34 -9.90
CA VAL A 69 -2.54 -1.34 -9.62
C VAL A 69 -2.30 -2.18 -10.87
N SER A 70 -1.04 -2.37 -11.25
CA SER A 70 -0.69 -3.17 -12.41
C SER A 70 -1.01 -4.66 -12.20
N ASP A 71 -1.59 -5.31 -13.22
CA ASP A 71 -1.93 -6.75 -13.20
C ASP A 71 -0.74 -7.65 -12.82
N LYS A 72 0.49 -7.23 -13.14
CA LYS A 72 1.71 -8.00 -12.83
C LYS A 72 2.00 -8.13 -11.33
N VAL A 73 1.53 -7.17 -10.55
CA VAL A 73 1.78 -7.06 -9.10
C VAL A 73 0.48 -7.11 -8.30
N LYS A 74 -0.65 -7.32 -8.98
CA LYS A 74 -2.00 -7.36 -8.39
C LYS A 74 -2.14 -8.39 -7.30
N ASP A 75 -1.62 -9.61 -7.51
CA ASP A 75 -1.68 -10.68 -6.52
C ASP A 75 -0.91 -10.31 -5.24
N GLN A 76 0.33 -9.80 -5.41
CA GLN A 76 1.16 -9.39 -4.28
C GLN A 76 0.57 -8.17 -3.55
N ALA A 77 0.11 -7.16 -4.28
CA ALA A 77 -0.54 -5.99 -3.72
C ALA A 77 -1.83 -6.37 -2.98
N GLY A 78 -2.60 -7.33 -3.50
CA GLY A 78 -3.79 -7.87 -2.83
C GLY A 78 -3.48 -8.55 -1.50
N CYS A 79 -2.42 -9.38 -1.45
CA CYS A 79 -1.95 -9.97 -0.20
C CYS A 79 -1.48 -8.90 0.80
N ASP A 80 -0.58 -8.00 0.38
CA ASP A 80 0.01 -6.99 1.27
C ASP A 80 -1.04 -6.03 1.83
N THR A 81 -2.00 -5.60 1.00
CA THR A 81 -3.11 -4.72 1.42
C THR A 81 -4.09 -5.44 2.36
N THR A 82 -4.32 -6.74 2.16
CA THR A 82 -5.21 -7.53 3.02
C THR A 82 -4.58 -7.79 4.37
N ASP A 83 -3.29 -8.18 4.39
CA ASP A 83 -2.56 -8.48 5.61
C ASP A 83 -2.45 -7.24 6.52
N ILE A 84 -2.17 -6.07 5.93
CA ILE A 84 -2.09 -4.82 6.71
C ILE A 84 -3.47 -4.39 7.22
N ALA A 85 -4.52 -4.49 6.40
CA ALA A 85 -5.87 -4.17 6.84
C ALA A 85 -6.33 -5.11 7.96
N ALA A 86 -5.96 -6.39 7.88
CA ALA A 86 -6.24 -7.39 8.92
C ALA A 86 -5.48 -7.10 10.22
N ALA A 87 -4.20 -6.75 10.14
CA ALA A 87 -3.40 -6.38 11.30
C ALA A 87 -3.98 -5.17 12.06
N HIS A 88 -4.61 -4.24 11.34
CA HIS A 88 -5.27 -3.06 11.90
C HIS A 88 -6.76 -3.25 12.22
N GLY A 89 -7.35 -4.41 11.93
CA GLY A 89 -8.76 -4.70 12.17
C GLY A 89 -9.73 -3.95 11.24
N HIS A 90 -9.27 -3.52 10.07
CA HIS A 90 -10.03 -2.73 9.10
C HIS A 90 -10.85 -3.63 8.17
N CYS A 91 -11.91 -4.23 8.71
CA CYS A 91 -12.77 -5.18 8.00
C CYS A 91 -13.39 -4.61 6.71
N GLU A 92 -13.70 -3.32 6.66
CA GLU A 92 -14.27 -2.68 5.46
C GLU A 92 -13.24 -2.54 4.34
N ALA A 93 -11.97 -2.24 4.67
CA ALA A 93 -10.89 -2.24 3.70
C ALA A 93 -10.68 -3.64 3.12
N ILE A 94 -10.69 -4.68 3.98
CA ILE A 94 -10.58 -6.08 3.56
C ILE A 94 -11.69 -6.46 2.58
N LYS A 95 -12.97 -6.19 2.92
CA LYS A 95 -14.10 -6.45 2.02
C LYS A 95 -13.95 -5.77 0.65
N LEU A 96 -13.39 -4.57 0.65
CA LEU A 96 -13.17 -3.79 -0.56
C LEU A 96 -12.09 -4.41 -1.45
N ILE A 97 -10.97 -4.85 -0.84
CA ILE A 97 -9.86 -5.52 -1.51
C ILE A 97 -10.33 -6.86 -2.11
N TYR A 98 -11.06 -7.68 -1.35
CA TYR A 98 -11.61 -8.94 -1.85
C TYR A 98 -12.55 -8.74 -3.05
N ARG A 99 -13.43 -7.73 -2.99
CA ARG A 99 -14.31 -7.39 -4.12
C ARG A 99 -13.50 -7.03 -5.38
N TRP A 100 -12.38 -6.33 -5.23
CA TRP A 100 -11.51 -5.98 -6.35
C TRP A 100 -10.78 -7.20 -6.94
N GLY A 101 -10.33 -8.12 -6.09
CA GLY A 101 -9.73 -9.39 -6.53
C GLY A 101 -10.71 -10.29 -7.28
N ASP A 102 -11.96 -10.37 -6.83
CA ASP A 102 -13.00 -11.21 -7.44
C ASP A 102 -13.55 -10.66 -8.77
N PHE A 103 -13.29 -9.40 -9.12
CA PHE A 103 -13.84 -8.78 -10.32
C PHE A 103 -13.33 -9.39 -11.65
N GLU A 104 -12.29 -10.23 -11.62
CA GLU A 104 -11.70 -10.83 -12.84
C GLU A 104 -12.04 -12.29 -13.13
N VAL A 105 -12.81 -12.99 -12.29
CA VAL A 105 -13.35 -14.32 -12.70
C VAL A 105 -14.49 -14.19 -13.73
N GLY A 106 -14.97 -12.97 -14.00
CA GLY A 106 -16.11 -12.69 -14.88
C GLY A 106 -15.80 -12.15 -16.29
N CYS A 107 -14.55 -11.82 -16.62
CA CYS A 107 -14.18 -11.18 -17.90
C CYS A 107 -13.33 -12.06 -18.83
N LYS A 108 -13.63 -13.36 -18.88
CA LYS A 108 -13.30 -14.21 -20.04
C LYS A 108 -14.61 -14.74 -20.64
N LYS A 109 -15.15 -14.01 -21.62
CA LYS A 109 -16.08 -14.54 -22.63
C LYS A 109 -15.51 -14.29 -24.00
#